data_AF-A0A932UJ67-F1
#
_entry.id   AF-A0A932UJ67-F1
#
_cell.length_a   1.000
_cell.length_b   1.000
_cell.length_c   1.000
_cell.angle_alpha   90.00
_cell.angle_beta   90.00
_cell.angle_gamma   90.00
#
_symmetry.space_group_name_H-M   'P 1'
#
loop_
_entity.id
_entity.type
_entity.pdbx_description
1 polymer ?
#
loop_
_entity_poly.entity_id
_entity_poly.type
_entity_poly.pdbx_seq_one_letter_code
_entity_poly.pdbx_strand_id
1 'polypeptide(L)'
;MSFRLRLGVTVTWYLVLAVWLRFWDLTQRVPALMLWTLVGTVLYVATARAVHGPLRAQRRVLTRAAGWGALVVVVAIVVTIVPHATLGSARVNTSVFEDLLDGIVPAWIGMSAVAHVWTGAAKVAAPALVPPVLLVALWIVTVRMPGRSHRGELAPLASADAALRDSLRAHVHLLASVIGERSDDRLETTQAAADSIEARLRRMGLSVARRPFPYADRSYHNLEVEWRGSTRPEDIVVVGAHYDTAEGAPGADDNASGAAGLLEVARHLAQATPPARTVRAVFFASEEPPFFATEWMGSAVYAREAAARGDRIVAMLSLETIGYYDTTAGSQRYPPPFSFFYPDRGHFVGFVSDIGSGPLVRRTLAAFRRAAPFPSEGAAAPSWVSGVGWSDHMPFWVHGYRAIMITDTAPFRNPYYHTPYDTMDKLDFDRMARVVRGVFAVVDDLAASPGGQ
;
A
#
# COMPACT_ATOMS: atom_id res chain seq x y z
N MET A 1 1.42 -24.37 -39.65
CA MET A 1 2.17 -24.10 -38.39
C MET A 1 1.76 -25.14 -37.36
N SER A 2 2.70 -25.84 -36.71
CA SER A 2 2.39 -26.89 -35.72
C SER A 2 1.73 -26.28 -34.47
N PHE A 3 0.89 -27.07 -33.77
CA PHE A 3 0.22 -26.64 -32.54
C PHE A 3 1.22 -26.10 -31.50
N ARG A 4 2.35 -26.78 -31.32
CA ARG A 4 3.43 -26.37 -30.40
C ARG A 4 4.02 -25.00 -30.75
N LEU A 5 4.18 -24.69 -32.04
CA LEU A 5 4.69 -23.40 -32.50
C LEU A 5 3.66 -22.28 -32.35
N ARG A 6 2.37 -22.56 -32.59
CA ARG A 6 1.25 -21.61 -32.34
C ARG A 6 1.11 -21.27 -30.87
N LEU A 7 1.17 -22.29 -30.01
CA LEU A 7 1.14 -22.14 -28.57
C LEU A 7 2.37 -21.37 -28.08
N GLY A 8 3.57 -21.72 -28.56
CA GLY A 8 4.82 -21.02 -28.22
C GLY A 8 4.76 -19.53 -28.55
N VAL A 9 4.37 -19.16 -29.77
CA VAL A 9 4.21 -17.75 -30.18
C VAL A 9 3.19 -17.03 -29.31
N THR A 10 2.03 -17.66 -29.04
CA THR A 10 0.97 -17.05 -28.22
C THR A 10 1.42 -16.84 -26.77
N VAL A 11 2.05 -17.85 -26.17
CA VAL A 11 2.62 -17.78 -24.82
C VAL A 11 3.72 -16.72 -24.75
N THR A 12 4.59 -16.62 -25.76
CA THR A 12 5.61 -15.57 -25.83
C THR A 12 4.99 -14.18 -25.87
N TRP A 13 3.93 -13.96 -26.65
CA TRP A 13 3.20 -12.68 -26.65
C TRP A 13 2.57 -12.35 -25.29
N TYR A 14 2.01 -13.34 -24.60
CA TYR A 14 1.50 -13.16 -23.23
C TYR A 14 2.59 -12.92 -22.19
N LEU A 15 3.74 -13.58 -22.31
CA LEU A 15 4.90 -13.34 -21.46
C LEU A 15 5.47 -11.95 -21.70
N VAL A 16 5.52 -11.48 -22.95
CA VAL A 16 5.89 -10.09 -23.28
C VAL A 16 4.89 -9.12 -22.65
N LEU A 17 3.58 -9.38 -22.71
CA LEU A 17 2.56 -8.57 -22.06
C LEU A 17 2.67 -8.57 -20.52
N ALA A 18 2.93 -9.72 -19.91
CA ALA A 18 3.07 -9.86 -18.46
C ALA A 18 4.38 -9.23 -17.95
N VAL A 19 5.48 -9.39 -18.70
CA VAL A 19 6.74 -8.69 -18.44
C VAL A 19 6.54 -7.18 -18.63
N TRP A 20 5.79 -6.76 -19.65
CA TRP A 20 5.44 -5.36 -19.87
C TRP A 20 4.65 -4.77 -18.70
N LEU A 21 3.59 -5.42 -18.22
CA LEU A 21 2.83 -4.99 -17.04
C LEU A 21 3.67 -4.93 -15.76
N ARG A 22 4.57 -5.90 -15.56
CA ARG A 22 5.42 -6.00 -14.37
C ARG A 22 6.63 -5.06 -14.41
N PHE A 23 7.09 -4.69 -15.61
CA PHE A 23 8.25 -3.82 -15.82
C PHE A 23 7.84 -2.35 -15.98
N TRP A 24 6.60 -2.08 -16.37
CA TRP A 24 6.03 -0.74 -16.44
C TRP A 24 5.86 -0.10 -15.06
N ASP A 25 5.44 -0.90 -14.06
CA ASP A 25 5.44 -0.51 -12.63
C ASP A 25 6.85 -0.10 -12.14
N LEU A 26 7.90 -0.66 -12.76
CA LEU A 26 9.32 -0.36 -12.48
C LEU A 26 9.84 0.89 -13.20
N THR A 27 9.15 1.40 -14.22
CA THR A 27 9.65 2.49 -15.08
C THR A 27 8.67 3.65 -15.21
N GLN A 28 8.27 4.23 -14.08
CA GLN A 28 7.57 5.52 -13.93
C GLN A 28 8.41 6.75 -14.38
N ARG A 29 9.34 6.60 -15.32
CA ARG A 29 10.13 7.70 -15.90
C ARG A 29 10.02 7.63 -17.42
N VAL A 30 9.64 8.75 -18.02
CA VAL A 30 9.11 8.92 -19.39
C VAL A 30 10.16 8.88 -20.53
N PRO A 31 10.92 7.77 -20.72
CA PRO A 31 11.35 7.45 -22.10
C PRO A 31 10.98 6.04 -22.59
N ALA A 32 10.34 5.21 -21.77
CA ALA A 32 10.11 3.81 -22.10
C ALA A 32 9.02 3.57 -23.16
N LEU A 33 7.97 4.40 -23.22
CA LEU A 33 6.79 4.18 -24.06
C LEU A 33 7.11 4.12 -25.57
N MET A 34 7.96 5.03 -26.06
CA MET A 34 8.35 5.07 -27.49
C MET A 34 9.23 3.87 -27.87
N LEU A 35 10.18 3.50 -27.00
CA LEU A 35 11.05 2.35 -27.21
C LEU A 35 10.23 1.06 -27.27
N TRP A 36 9.24 0.89 -26.39
CA TRP A 36 8.46 -0.35 -26.34
C TRP A 36 7.36 -0.42 -27.40
N THR A 37 6.80 0.70 -27.83
CA THR A 37 5.93 0.75 -29.02
C THR A 37 6.70 0.32 -30.27
N LEU A 38 7.94 0.78 -30.40
CA LEU A 38 8.83 0.37 -31.48
C LEU A 38 9.15 -1.13 -31.39
N VAL A 39 9.50 -1.64 -30.22
CA VAL A 39 9.75 -3.09 -29.99
C VAL A 39 8.50 -3.93 -30.30
N GLY A 40 7.31 -3.53 -29.82
CA GLY A 40 6.05 -4.22 -30.08
C GLY A 40 5.69 -4.24 -31.57
N THR A 41 5.94 -3.13 -32.27
CA THR A 41 5.73 -3.03 -33.72
C THR A 41 6.72 -3.91 -34.50
N VAL A 42 8.00 -3.91 -34.11
CA VAL A 42 9.04 -4.76 -34.71
C VAL A 42 8.72 -6.24 -34.50
N LEU A 43 8.31 -6.63 -33.28
CA LEU A 43 7.90 -8.00 -32.97
C LEU A 43 6.64 -8.41 -33.76
N TYR A 44 5.67 -7.50 -33.91
CA TYR A 44 4.47 -7.74 -34.69
C TYR A 44 4.80 -7.99 -36.17
N VAL A 45 5.65 -7.14 -36.77
CA VAL A 45 6.09 -7.28 -38.17
C VAL A 45 6.95 -8.52 -38.36
N ALA A 46 7.86 -8.83 -37.44
CA ALA A 46 8.70 -10.03 -37.48
C ALA A 46 7.86 -11.32 -37.39
N THR A 47 6.85 -11.33 -36.53
CA THR A 47 5.91 -12.45 -36.39
C THR A 47 5.01 -12.57 -37.62
N ALA A 48 4.51 -11.46 -38.16
CA ALA A 48 3.74 -11.46 -39.40
C ALA A 48 4.57 -12.06 -40.55
N ARG A 49 5.85 -11.71 -40.68
CA ARG A 49 6.80 -12.30 -41.64
C ARG A 49 6.98 -13.80 -41.45
N ALA A 50 7.04 -14.27 -40.20
CA ALA A 50 7.12 -15.70 -39.88
C ALA A 50 5.84 -16.48 -40.21
N VAL A 51 4.66 -15.85 -40.13
CA VAL A 51 3.35 -16.50 -40.34
C VAL A 51 2.88 -16.41 -41.81
N HIS A 52 3.16 -15.30 -42.50
CA HIS A 52 2.57 -14.98 -43.81
C HIS A 52 3.58 -14.85 -44.96
N GLY A 53 4.87 -15.10 -44.73
CA GLY A 53 5.90 -15.05 -45.78
C GLY A 53 6.39 -13.62 -46.10
N PRO A 54 6.89 -13.35 -47.32
CA PRO A 54 7.65 -12.13 -47.62
C PRO A 54 6.84 -10.83 -47.52
N LEU A 55 7.53 -9.75 -47.11
CA LEU A 55 6.98 -8.41 -46.77
C LEU A 55 6.03 -7.80 -47.83
N ARG A 56 6.21 -8.11 -49.13
CA ARG A 56 5.36 -7.59 -50.21
C ARG A 56 3.91 -8.09 -50.14
N ALA A 57 3.68 -9.30 -49.60
CA ALA A 57 2.34 -9.86 -49.40
C ALA A 57 1.62 -9.25 -48.19
N GLN A 58 2.32 -8.45 -47.37
CA GLN A 58 1.86 -7.97 -46.07
C GLN A 58 1.43 -6.50 -46.08
N ARG A 59 1.18 -5.93 -47.27
CA ARG A 59 0.93 -4.51 -47.47
C ARG A 59 -0.15 -3.97 -46.53
N ARG A 60 -1.28 -4.67 -46.36
CA ARG A 60 -2.38 -4.28 -45.44
C ARG A 60 -1.99 -4.31 -43.95
N VAL A 61 -1.13 -5.24 -43.55
CA VAL A 61 -0.64 -5.36 -42.16
C VAL A 61 0.27 -4.18 -41.84
N LEU A 62 1.16 -3.83 -42.76
CA LEU A 62 2.07 -2.68 -42.65
C LEU A 62 1.32 -1.35 -42.66
N THR A 63 0.27 -1.19 -43.48
CA THR A 63 -0.53 0.05 -43.49
C THR A 63 -1.28 0.26 -42.17
N ARG A 64 -1.84 -0.81 -41.61
CA ARG A 64 -2.50 -0.75 -40.29
C ARG A 64 -1.49 -0.44 -39.19
N ALA A 65 -0.33 -1.11 -39.18
CA ALA A 65 0.73 -0.84 -38.21
C ALA A 65 1.23 0.62 -38.28
N ALA A 66 1.38 1.18 -39.48
CA ALA A 66 1.76 2.58 -39.67
C ALA A 66 0.69 3.57 -39.17
N GLY A 67 -0.59 3.31 -39.44
CA GLY A 67 -1.71 4.13 -38.95
C GLY A 67 -1.81 4.16 -37.42
N TRP A 68 -1.59 3.01 -36.77
CA TRP A 68 -1.55 2.94 -35.30
C TRP A 68 -0.26 3.51 -34.72
N GLY A 69 0.88 3.33 -35.38
CA GLY A 69 2.13 4.02 -35.01
C GLY A 69 1.97 5.54 -35.02
N ALA A 70 1.26 6.08 -36.00
CA ALA A 70 0.90 7.49 -36.04
C ALA A 70 -0.04 7.88 -34.89
N LEU A 71 -1.04 7.06 -34.55
CA LEU A 71 -1.90 7.30 -33.38
C LEU A 71 -1.11 7.30 -32.08
N VAL A 72 -0.22 6.33 -31.86
CA VAL A 72 0.62 6.27 -30.66
C VAL A 72 1.56 7.47 -30.59
N VAL A 73 2.10 7.94 -31.72
CA VAL A 73 2.89 9.19 -31.77
C VAL A 73 2.03 10.40 -31.40
N VAL A 74 0.82 10.52 -31.96
CA VAL A 74 -0.12 11.61 -31.63
C VAL A 74 -0.47 11.58 -30.15
N VAL A 75 -0.77 10.41 -29.62
CA VAL A 75 -1.09 10.20 -28.21
C VAL A 75 0.13 10.47 -27.31
N ALA A 76 1.33 10.02 -27.69
CA ALA A 76 2.55 10.31 -26.95
C ALA A 76 2.86 11.81 -26.96
N ILE A 77 2.65 12.49 -28.08
CA ILE A 77 2.74 13.96 -28.18
C ILE A 77 1.72 14.60 -27.23
N VAL A 78 0.46 14.14 -27.21
CA VAL A 78 -0.56 14.61 -26.28
C VAL A 78 -0.13 14.36 -24.83
N VAL A 79 0.30 13.16 -24.46
CA VAL A 79 0.76 12.81 -23.09
C VAL A 79 2.07 13.52 -22.72
N THR A 80 2.90 13.96 -23.67
CA THR A 80 4.12 14.73 -23.38
C THR A 80 3.83 16.23 -23.27
N ILE A 81 2.83 16.74 -23.99
CA ILE A 81 2.45 18.17 -24.02
C ILE A 81 1.42 18.51 -22.93
N VAL A 82 0.45 17.64 -22.68
CA VAL A 82 -0.64 17.81 -21.69
C VAL A 82 -0.18 17.90 -20.22
N PRO A 83 0.92 17.28 -19.74
CA PRO A 83 1.43 17.48 -18.37
C PRO A 83 1.81 18.95 -18.09
N HIS A 84 2.05 19.72 -19.16
CA HIS A 84 2.34 21.14 -19.12
C HIS A 84 1.12 22.01 -19.48
N ALA A 85 -0.02 21.40 -19.81
CA ALA A 85 -1.26 22.12 -20.08
C ALA A 85 -1.94 22.50 -18.76
N THR A 86 -2.16 23.81 -18.58
CA THR A 86 -2.92 24.37 -17.46
C THR A 86 -4.33 24.71 -17.94
N LEU A 87 -5.35 24.21 -17.23
CA LEU A 87 -6.73 24.67 -17.40
C LEU A 87 -7.03 25.63 -16.24
N GLY A 88 -6.85 26.94 -16.47
CA GLY A 88 -6.84 27.92 -15.39
C GLY A 88 -5.57 27.77 -14.53
N SER A 89 -5.72 27.67 -13.20
CA SER A 89 -4.61 27.48 -12.24
C SER A 89 -4.29 26.00 -11.94
N ALA A 90 -5.08 25.04 -12.43
CA ALA A 90 -4.90 23.62 -12.15
C ALA A 90 -4.10 22.91 -13.26
N ARG A 91 -3.11 22.09 -12.87
CA ARG A 91 -2.45 21.16 -13.79
C ARG A 91 -3.39 20.00 -14.11
N VAL A 92 -3.47 19.61 -15.38
CA VAL A 92 -4.24 18.44 -15.80
C VAL A 92 -3.54 17.17 -15.31
N ASN A 93 -4.25 16.32 -14.57
CA ASN A 93 -3.73 15.04 -14.11
C ASN A 93 -3.59 14.07 -15.29
N THR A 94 -2.36 13.76 -15.69
CA THR A 94 -2.05 12.90 -16.85
C THR A 94 -2.07 11.42 -16.53
N SER A 95 -2.14 11.03 -15.25
CA SER A 95 -2.13 9.62 -14.84
C SER A 95 -3.27 8.83 -15.49
N VAL A 96 -4.44 9.45 -15.62
CA VAL A 96 -5.63 8.83 -16.23
C VAL A 96 -5.40 8.48 -17.72
N PHE A 97 -4.63 9.29 -18.44
CA PHE A 97 -4.33 9.04 -19.85
C PHE A 97 -3.21 8.01 -20.02
N GLU A 98 -2.23 8.03 -19.13
CA GLU A 98 -1.16 7.03 -19.07
C GLU A 98 -1.77 5.64 -18.76
N ASP A 99 -2.55 5.53 -17.69
CA ASP A 99 -3.24 4.29 -17.27
C ASP A 99 -4.16 3.72 -18.37
N LEU A 100 -4.85 4.59 -19.12
CA LEU A 100 -5.74 4.18 -20.22
C LEU A 100 -4.95 3.56 -21.38
N LEU A 101 -3.83 4.16 -21.76
CA LEU A 101 -2.97 3.65 -22.82
C LEU A 101 -2.28 2.36 -22.40
N ASP A 102 -1.99 2.26 -21.11
CA ASP A 102 -1.34 1.12 -20.49
C ASP A 102 -2.21 -0.15 -20.51
N GLY A 103 -3.53 0.01 -20.40
CA GLY A 103 -4.46 -1.11 -20.55
C GLY A 103 -4.77 -1.46 -22.00
N ILE A 104 -5.08 -0.44 -22.82
CA ILE A 104 -5.76 -0.65 -24.11
C ILE A 104 -4.81 -1.11 -25.21
N VAL A 105 -3.63 -0.49 -25.34
CA VAL A 105 -2.69 -0.79 -26.45
C VAL A 105 -2.15 -2.23 -26.35
N PRO A 106 -1.71 -2.72 -25.18
CA PRO A 106 -1.15 -4.06 -25.05
C PRO A 106 -2.22 -5.15 -25.15
N ALA A 107 -3.41 -4.92 -24.59
CA ALA A 107 -4.55 -5.82 -24.77
C ALA A 107 -4.92 -5.96 -26.25
N TRP A 108 -4.89 -4.84 -27.00
CA TRP A 108 -5.13 -4.85 -28.44
C TRP A 108 -4.06 -5.60 -29.23
N ILE A 109 -2.77 -5.43 -28.91
CA ILE A 109 -1.67 -6.19 -29.53
C ILE A 109 -1.85 -7.69 -29.28
N GLY A 110 -2.15 -8.09 -28.04
CA GLY A 110 -2.40 -9.48 -27.67
C GLY A 110 -3.59 -10.08 -28.42
N MET A 111 -4.74 -9.39 -28.44
CA MET A 111 -5.92 -9.81 -29.18
C MET A 111 -5.67 -9.89 -30.69
N SER A 112 -4.93 -8.93 -31.25
CA SER A 112 -4.58 -8.91 -32.68
C SER A 112 -3.63 -10.06 -33.03
N ALA A 113 -2.62 -10.34 -32.21
CA ALA A 113 -1.72 -11.47 -32.42
C ALA A 113 -2.48 -12.80 -32.42
N VAL A 114 -3.40 -13.01 -31.46
CA VAL A 114 -4.24 -14.21 -31.41
C VAL A 114 -5.11 -14.34 -32.66
N ALA A 115 -5.71 -13.23 -33.12
CA ALA A 115 -6.54 -13.20 -34.32
C ALA A 115 -5.78 -13.55 -35.62
N HIS A 116 -4.45 -13.33 -35.66
CA HIS A 116 -3.59 -13.64 -36.81
C HIS A 116 -2.93 -15.04 -36.72
N VAL A 117 -2.66 -15.54 -35.51
CA VAL A 117 -1.97 -16.82 -35.29
C VAL A 117 -2.91 -18.02 -35.35
N TRP A 118 -4.16 -17.85 -34.89
CA TRP A 118 -5.14 -18.93 -34.77
C TRP A 118 -6.23 -18.85 -35.85
N THR A 119 -6.59 -20.01 -36.40
CA THR A 119 -7.61 -20.16 -37.46
C THR A 119 -8.71 -21.14 -37.02
N GLY A 120 -9.92 -21.03 -37.59
CA GLY A 120 -11.05 -21.91 -37.26
C GLY A 120 -11.57 -21.71 -35.82
N ALA A 121 -12.15 -22.74 -35.21
CA ALA A 121 -12.73 -22.68 -33.86
C ALA A 121 -11.70 -22.25 -32.77
N ALA A 122 -10.41 -22.55 -32.99
CA ALA A 122 -9.34 -22.16 -32.07
C ALA A 122 -9.05 -20.65 -32.04
N LYS A 123 -9.49 -19.89 -33.06
CA LYS A 123 -9.42 -18.41 -33.09
C LYS A 123 -10.31 -17.77 -32.03
N VAL A 124 -11.36 -18.47 -31.60
CA VAL A 124 -12.29 -18.02 -30.55
C VAL A 124 -11.90 -18.60 -29.18
N ALA A 125 -11.51 -19.88 -29.14
CA ALA A 125 -11.18 -20.55 -27.88
C ALA A 125 -9.88 -20.05 -27.22
N ALA A 126 -8.82 -19.77 -27.99
CA ALA A 126 -7.54 -19.31 -27.42
C ALA A 126 -7.61 -17.92 -26.74
N PRO A 127 -8.22 -16.88 -27.34
CA PRO A 127 -8.41 -15.61 -26.64
C PRO A 127 -9.45 -15.70 -25.52
N ALA A 128 -10.41 -16.63 -25.59
CA ALA A 128 -11.37 -16.83 -24.49
C ALA A 128 -10.71 -17.35 -23.19
N LEU A 129 -9.56 -18.05 -23.28
CA LEU A 129 -8.81 -18.53 -22.13
C LEU A 129 -7.90 -17.47 -21.49
N VAL A 130 -7.72 -16.32 -22.14
CA VAL A 130 -6.80 -15.28 -21.68
C VAL A 130 -7.36 -14.50 -20.49
N PRO A 131 -8.60 -13.96 -20.55
CA PRO A 131 -9.19 -13.28 -19.40
C PRO A 131 -9.14 -14.12 -18.11
N PRO A 132 -9.52 -15.41 -18.08
CA PRO A 132 -9.43 -16.18 -16.86
C PRO A 132 -7.98 -16.40 -16.39
N VAL A 133 -7.01 -16.57 -17.29
CA VAL A 133 -5.59 -16.67 -16.90
C VAL A 133 -5.07 -15.36 -16.32
N LEU A 134 -5.40 -14.22 -16.92
CA LEU A 134 -5.02 -12.90 -16.41
C LEU A 134 -5.70 -12.60 -15.07
N LEU A 135 -6.97 -12.97 -14.90
CA LEU A 135 -7.68 -12.83 -13.63
C LEU A 135 -7.05 -13.69 -12.53
N VAL A 136 -6.65 -14.93 -12.84
CA VAL A 136 -5.92 -15.78 -11.88
C VAL A 136 -4.55 -15.20 -11.55
N ALA A 137 -3.80 -14.70 -12.53
CA ALA A 137 -2.51 -14.07 -12.31
C ALA A 137 -2.64 -12.81 -11.44
N LEU A 138 -3.63 -11.95 -11.74
CA LEU A 138 -3.95 -10.77 -10.96
C LEU A 138 -4.31 -11.19 -9.52
N TRP A 139 -5.21 -12.15 -9.33
CA TRP A 139 -5.56 -12.67 -8.02
C TRP A 139 -4.34 -13.20 -7.24
N ILE A 140 -3.42 -13.92 -7.90
CA ILE A 140 -2.17 -14.40 -7.26
C ILE A 140 -1.29 -13.24 -6.80
N VAL A 141 -1.20 -12.18 -7.61
CA VAL A 141 -0.35 -11.03 -7.32
C VAL A 141 -0.97 -10.13 -6.25
N THR A 142 -2.29 -9.93 -6.28
CA THR A 142 -2.95 -8.88 -5.51
C THR A 142 -3.70 -9.38 -4.28
N VAL A 143 -4.29 -10.58 -4.32
CA VAL A 143 -5.18 -11.09 -3.26
C VAL A 143 -4.57 -12.30 -2.54
N ARG A 144 -3.83 -13.16 -3.24
CA ARG A 144 -3.32 -14.39 -2.66
C ARG A 144 -2.22 -14.10 -1.64
N MET A 145 -2.56 -14.34 -0.37
CA MET A 145 -1.68 -14.16 0.78
C MET A 145 -1.23 -15.50 1.41
N PRO A 146 -0.05 -15.54 2.05
CA PRO A 146 0.51 -16.75 2.64
C PRO A 146 -0.18 -17.16 3.94
N GLY A 147 -0.26 -18.47 4.20
CA GLY A 147 -0.98 -19.01 5.35
C GLY A 147 -2.50 -18.93 5.19
N ARG A 148 -3.23 -19.17 6.28
CA ARG A 148 -4.69 -19.07 6.33
C ARG A 148 -5.08 -18.03 7.37
N SER A 149 -6.02 -17.16 7.02
CA SER A 149 -6.71 -16.29 7.98
C SER A 149 -7.40 -17.15 9.04
N HIS A 150 -7.34 -16.74 10.30
CA HIS A 150 -8.03 -17.46 11.37
C HIS A 150 -9.54 -17.46 11.12
N ARG A 151 -10.18 -18.58 11.40
CA ARG A 151 -11.63 -18.76 11.27
C ARG A 151 -12.18 -19.36 12.56
N GLY A 152 -13.35 -18.87 12.98
CA GLY A 152 -14.02 -19.30 14.19
C GLY A 152 -13.99 -18.26 15.30
N GLU A 153 -14.45 -18.68 16.48
CA GLU A 153 -14.44 -17.83 17.68
C GLU A 153 -13.02 -17.64 18.20
N LEU A 154 -12.73 -16.41 18.62
CA LEU A 154 -11.48 -16.10 19.31
C LEU A 154 -11.56 -16.70 20.73
N ALA A 155 -10.53 -17.44 21.12
CA ALA A 155 -10.39 -17.87 22.51
C ALA A 155 -10.43 -16.67 23.47
N PRO A 156 -10.72 -16.86 24.77
CA PRO A 156 -10.57 -15.79 25.75
C PRO A 156 -9.17 -15.17 25.71
N LEU A 157 -9.08 -13.88 26.03
CA LEU A 157 -7.80 -13.16 26.04
C LEU A 157 -6.88 -13.73 27.14
N ALA A 158 -5.63 -14.04 26.79
CA ALA A 158 -4.66 -14.53 27.77
C ALA A 158 -4.35 -13.44 28.80
N SER A 159 -3.92 -13.81 30.01
CA SER A 159 -3.64 -12.85 31.09
C SER A 159 -2.57 -11.81 30.71
N ALA A 160 -1.53 -12.21 29.99
CA ALA A 160 -0.51 -11.28 29.47
C ALA A 160 -1.05 -10.31 28.41
N ASP A 161 -2.12 -10.67 27.71
CA ASP A 161 -2.80 -9.81 26.74
C ASP A 161 -3.83 -8.89 27.42
N ALA A 162 -4.31 -9.23 28.62
CA ALA A 162 -5.15 -8.33 29.42
C ALA A 162 -4.40 -7.06 29.86
N ALA A 163 -3.13 -7.19 30.27
CA ALA A 163 -2.30 -6.02 30.60
C ALA A 163 -2.04 -5.14 29.36
N LEU A 164 -1.81 -5.76 28.20
CA LEU A 164 -1.67 -5.04 26.93
C LEU A 164 -2.97 -4.30 26.58
N ARG A 165 -4.12 -4.96 26.66
CA ARG A 165 -5.44 -4.36 26.45
C ARG A 165 -5.67 -3.15 27.36
N ASP A 166 -5.37 -3.28 28.65
CA ASP A 166 -5.60 -2.21 29.63
C ASP A 166 -4.67 -1.02 29.37
N SER A 167 -3.43 -1.28 28.92
CA SER A 167 -2.52 -0.22 28.48
C SER A 167 -3.05 0.49 27.23
N LEU A 168 -3.45 -0.26 26.20
CA LEU A 168 -4.04 0.31 24.97
C LEU A 168 -5.26 1.18 25.29
N ARG A 169 -6.14 0.69 26.17
CA ARG A 169 -7.28 1.47 26.70
C ARG A 169 -6.80 2.76 27.35
N ALA A 170 -5.80 2.72 28.23
CA ALA A 170 -5.27 3.93 28.87
C ALA A 170 -4.58 4.91 27.89
N HIS A 171 -4.00 4.42 26.79
CA HIS A 171 -3.42 5.24 25.73
C HIS A 171 -4.51 5.95 24.92
N VAL A 172 -5.50 5.21 24.42
CA VAL A 172 -6.61 5.77 23.65
C VAL A 172 -7.43 6.74 24.50
N HIS A 173 -7.68 6.42 25.78
CA HIS A 173 -8.40 7.32 26.68
C HIS A 173 -7.71 8.67 26.82
N LEU A 174 -6.38 8.69 26.97
CA LEU A 174 -5.64 9.93 27.06
C LEU A 174 -5.75 10.76 25.78
N LEU A 175 -5.51 10.14 24.63
CA LEU A 175 -5.51 10.86 23.35
C LEU A 175 -6.93 11.33 23.00
N ALA A 176 -7.90 10.42 22.97
CA ALA A 176 -9.22 10.71 22.42
C ALA A 176 -10.23 11.24 23.43
N SER A 177 -10.10 10.96 24.73
CA SER A 177 -11.08 11.42 25.74
C SER A 177 -10.59 12.55 26.61
N VAL A 178 -9.30 12.55 26.99
CA VAL A 178 -8.73 13.61 27.85
C VAL A 178 -8.25 14.79 27.00
N ILE A 179 -7.51 14.53 25.93
CA ILE A 179 -7.04 15.58 25.00
C ILE A 179 -8.15 15.93 24.00
N GLY A 180 -8.83 14.92 23.44
CA GLY A 180 -9.93 15.12 22.51
C GLY A 180 -9.42 15.36 21.08
N GLU A 181 -10.10 16.23 20.34
CA GLU A 181 -9.73 16.63 18.97
C GLU A 181 -8.28 17.11 18.89
N ARG A 182 -7.52 16.63 17.90
CA ARG A 182 -6.09 16.96 17.64
C ARG A 182 -5.91 17.38 16.18
N SER A 183 -6.84 18.18 15.67
CA SER A 183 -6.86 18.68 14.29
C SER A 183 -5.93 19.88 14.09
N ASP A 184 -5.77 20.32 12.83
CA ASP A 184 -5.03 21.54 12.51
C ASP A 184 -5.60 22.77 13.22
N ASP A 185 -6.93 22.87 13.34
CA ASP A 185 -7.60 23.99 14.01
C ASP A 185 -7.37 24.01 15.53
N ARG A 186 -6.85 22.91 16.09
CA ARG A 186 -6.59 22.72 17.52
C ARG A 186 -5.11 22.51 17.80
N LEU A 187 -4.25 23.43 17.35
CA LEU A 187 -2.79 23.30 17.53
C LEU A 187 -2.37 23.03 19.00
N GLU A 188 -3.07 23.61 19.98
CA GLU A 188 -2.79 23.38 21.41
C GLU A 188 -2.95 21.90 21.81
N THR A 189 -4.03 21.23 21.38
CA THR A 189 -4.26 19.82 21.71
C THR A 189 -3.38 18.90 20.88
N THR A 190 -3.07 19.26 19.63
CA THR A 190 -2.06 18.58 18.81
C THR A 190 -0.68 18.61 19.47
N GLN A 191 -0.29 19.75 20.06
CA GLN A 191 0.94 19.87 20.84
C GLN A 191 0.85 19.08 22.15
N ALA A 192 -0.27 19.15 22.88
CA ALA A 192 -0.47 18.38 24.10
C ALA A 192 -0.40 16.86 23.85
N ALA A 193 -0.87 16.39 22.69
CA ALA A 193 -0.74 15.00 22.27
C ALA A 193 0.72 14.62 22.04
N ALA A 194 1.47 15.42 21.29
CA ALA A 194 2.91 15.21 21.08
C ALA A 194 3.67 15.17 22.43
N ASP A 195 3.43 16.16 23.30
CA ASP A 195 4.07 16.25 24.61
C ASP A 195 3.73 15.03 25.49
N SER A 196 2.48 14.58 25.44
CA SER A 196 2.02 13.40 26.19
C SER A 196 2.63 12.09 25.70
N ILE A 197 2.75 11.92 24.37
CA ILE A 197 3.41 10.77 23.74
C ILE A 197 4.89 10.78 24.10
N GLU A 198 5.58 11.91 23.94
CA GLU A 198 6.99 12.09 24.30
C GLU A 198 7.22 11.78 25.79
N ALA A 199 6.36 12.27 26.68
CA ALA A 199 6.45 11.98 28.12
C ALA A 199 6.25 10.48 28.44
N ARG A 200 5.33 9.79 27.75
CA ARG A 200 5.14 8.34 27.90
C ARG A 200 6.37 7.56 27.45
N LEU A 201 6.93 7.90 26.30
CA LEU A 201 8.16 7.26 25.77
C LEU A 201 9.34 7.50 26.72
N ARG A 202 9.53 8.72 27.22
CA ARG A 202 10.58 9.04 28.20
C ARG A 202 10.44 8.26 29.51
N ARG A 203 9.21 8.03 29.99
CA ARG A 203 8.96 7.17 31.17
C ARG A 203 9.35 5.72 30.94
N MET A 204 9.42 5.25 29.69
CA MET A 204 9.96 3.94 29.33
C MET A 204 11.50 3.94 29.25
N GLY A 205 12.17 5.05 29.56
CA GLY A 205 13.62 5.21 29.46
C GLY A 205 14.11 5.47 28.04
N LEU A 206 13.22 5.81 27.10
CA LEU A 206 13.56 6.00 25.69
C LEU A 206 14.01 7.43 25.41
N SER A 207 15.03 7.55 24.55
CA SER A 207 15.43 8.84 23.97
C SER A 207 14.50 9.18 22.80
N VAL A 208 13.87 10.36 22.85
CA VAL A 208 12.90 10.81 21.85
C VAL A 208 13.49 11.98 21.07
N ALA A 209 13.56 11.83 19.75
CA ALA A 209 13.89 12.91 18.83
C ALA A 209 12.60 13.60 18.37
N ARG A 210 12.39 14.84 18.81
CA ARG A 210 11.31 15.71 18.33
C ARG A 210 11.78 16.43 17.08
N ARG A 211 11.18 16.11 15.93
CA ARG A 211 11.56 16.61 14.60
C ARG A 211 10.57 17.70 14.17
N PRO A 212 10.89 18.99 14.33
CA PRO A 212 9.99 20.06 13.94
C PRO A 212 9.95 20.23 12.42
N PHE A 213 8.79 20.61 11.88
CA PHE A 213 8.67 21.13 10.53
C PHE A 213 7.70 22.31 10.50
N PRO A 214 8.05 23.41 9.80
CA PRO A 214 7.20 24.59 9.72
C PRO A 214 6.14 24.43 8.64
N TYR A 215 4.94 24.95 8.92
CA TYR A 215 3.91 25.20 7.91
C TYR A 215 3.17 26.48 8.28
N ALA A 216 3.09 27.41 7.31
CA ALA A 216 2.66 28.78 7.57
C ALA A 216 3.42 29.41 8.76
N ASP A 217 2.71 29.90 9.77
CA ASP A 217 3.23 30.48 11.01
C ASP A 217 3.28 29.48 12.19
N ARG A 218 3.07 28.18 11.92
CA ARG A 218 2.98 27.10 12.92
C ARG A 218 4.12 26.10 12.78
N SER A 219 4.38 25.36 13.86
CA SER A 219 5.37 24.27 13.89
C SER A 219 4.72 22.98 14.37
N TYR A 220 4.85 21.93 13.56
CA TYR A 220 4.38 20.57 13.83
C TYR A 220 5.59 19.68 14.12
N HIS A 221 5.37 18.51 14.73
CA HIS A 221 6.47 17.71 15.25
C HIS A 221 6.24 16.21 15.04
N ASN A 222 7.07 15.59 14.21
CA ASN A 222 7.16 14.12 14.27
C ASN A 222 7.97 13.73 15.52
N LEU A 223 7.60 12.62 16.17
CA LEU A 223 8.35 12.07 17.30
C LEU A 223 8.98 10.75 16.89
N GLU A 224 10.29 10.63 17.04
CA GLU A 224 11.05 9.45 16.65
C GLU A 224 11.77 8.83 17.86
N VAL A 225 11.69 7.50 17.97
CA VAL A 225 12.55 6.69 18.85
C VAL A 225 13.30 5.68 18.00
N GLU A 226 14.61 5.57 18.22
CA GLU A 226 15.47 4.66 17.47
C GLU A 226 16.09 3.58 18.38
N TRP A 227 15.95 2.32 17.98
CA TRP A 227 16.73 1.19 18.48
C TRP A 227 17.75 0.81 17.42
N ARG A 228 19.00 1.23 17.61
CA ARG A 228 20.08 0.97 16.65
C ARG A 228 20.35 -0.53 16.50
N GLY A 229 20.43 -0.99 15.26
CA GLY A 229 20.73 -2.38 14.94
C GLY A 229 22.14 -2.80 15.35
N SER A 230 22.28 -4.03 15.83
CA SER A 230 23.55 -4.60 16.29
C SER A 230 24.44 -5.12 15.16
N THR A 231 23.86 -5.66 14.09
CA THR A 231 24.60 -6.34 13.02
C THR A 231 24.37 -5.74 11.64
N ARG A 232 23.23 -5.06 11.43
CA ARG A 232 22.85 -4.36 10.20
C ARG A 232 22.27 -2.97 10.56
N PRO A 233 23.01 -2.10 11.27
CA PRO A 233 22.52 -0.80 11.73
C PRO A 233 22.04 0.12 10.60
N GLU A 234 22.54 -0.07 9.38
CA GLU A 234 22.20 0.69 8.19
C GLU A 234 20.95 0.17 7.47
N ASP A 235 20.40 -0.98 7.85
CA ASP A 235 19.07 -1.43 7.45
C ASP A 235 18.04 -0.87 8.43
N ILE A 236 17.04 -0.12 7.94
CA ILE A 236 16.05 0.54 8.81
C ILE A 236 14.66 -0.04 8.59
N VAL A 237 14.00 -0.43 9.69
CA VAL A 237 12.57 -0.73 9.75
C VAL A 237 11.87 0.44 10.43
N VAL A 238 10.92 1.06 9.75
CA VAL A 238 10.08 2.13 10.31
C VAL A 238 8.72 1.55 10.68
N VAL A 239 8.23 1.84 11.87
CA VAL A 239 6.85 1.60 12.29
C VAL A 239 6.27 2.96 12.67
N GLY A 240 5.16 3.35 12.08
CA GLY A 240 4.59 4.66 12.31
C GLY A 240 3.08 4.64 12.46
N ALA A 241 2.57 5.73 13.01
CA ALA A 241 1.16 6.03 13.17
C ALA A 241 1.02 7.53 13.35
N HIS A 242 0.04 8.16 12.73
CA HIS A 242 -0.25 9.55 13.03
C HIS A 242 -0.98 9.70 14.36
N TYR A 243 -0.89 10.90 14.95
CA TYR A 243 -1.49 11.19 16.25
C TYR A 243 -2.47 12.37 16.22
N ASP A 244 -2.61 13.06 15.10
CA ASP A 244 -3.63 14.08 14.87
C ASP A 244 -5.02 13.47 14.61
N THR A 245 -6.01 14.30 14.31
CA THR A 245 -7.38 13.89 13.96
C THR A 245 -7.97 14.78 12.88
N ALA A 246 -8.99 14.26 12.19
CA ALA A 246 -9.92 15.09 11.45
C ALA A 246 -10.58 16.17 12.35
N GLU A 247 -11.02 17.25 11.71
CA GLU A 247 -11.72 18.35 12.37
C GLU A 247 -13.01 17.85 13.06
N GLY A 248 -13.22 18.26 14.30
CA GLY A 248 -14.40 17.93 15.09
C GLY A 248 -14.49 16.49 15.59
N ALA A 249 -13.48 15.65 15.35
CA ALA A 249 -13.45 14.26 15.79
C ALA A 249 -12.56 14.08 17.04
N PRO A 250 -12.99 13.33 18.06
CA PRO A 250 -12.09 12.88 19.14
C PRO A 250 -10.99 11.94 18.65
N GLY A 251 -11.26 11.20 17.56
CA GLY A 251 -10.29 10.36 16.88
C GLY A 251 -9.83 9.17 17.72
N ALA A 252 -10.78 8.41 18.28
CA ALA A 252 -10.48 7.24 19.11
C ALA A 252 -9.97 6.07 18.29
N ASP A 253 -10.67 5.73 17.20
CA ASP A 253 -10.16 4.78 16.22
C ASP A 253 -9.12 5.45 15.33
N ASP A 254 -9.42 6.68 14.88
CA ASP A 254 -8.64 7.43 13.89
C ASP A 254 -7.93 8.67 14.49
N ASN A 255 -6.66 8.59 14.86
CA ASN A 255 -5.83 7.38 14.90
C ASN A 255 -5.17 7.17 16.27
N ALA A 256 -5.90 7.49 17.34
CA ALA A 256 -5.44 7.16 18.69
C ALA A 256 -5.23 5.64 18.86
N SER A 257 -5.96 4.80 18.12
CA SER A 257 -5.78 3.36 18.14
C SER A 257 -4.41 2.94 17.57
N GLY A 258 -4.00 3.45 16.41
CA GLY A 258 -2.68 3.21 15.82
C GLY A 258 -1.55 3.78 16.68
N ALA A 259 -1.69 5.01 17.16
CA ALA A 259 -0.73 5.64 18.07
C ALA A 259 -0.57 4.87 19.40
N ALA A 260 -1.67 4.36 19.98
CA ALA A 260 -1.62 3.49 21.15
C ALA A 260 -0.89 2.17 20.84
N GLY A 261 -1.15 1.56 19.68
CA GLY A 261 -0.42 0.39 19.21
C GLY A 261 1.08 0.63 19.08
N LEU A 262 1.48 1.79 18.53
CA LEU A 262 2.88 2.17 18.36
C LEU A 262 3.59 2.43 19.71
N LEU A 263 2.90 3.02 20.70
CA LEU A 263 3.42 3.16 22.05
C LEU A 263 3.72 1.80 22.70
N GLU A 264 2.85 0.82 22.46
CA GLU A 264 3.06 -0.55 22.95
C GLU A 264 4.15 -1.30 22.18
N VAL A 265 4.32 -1.05 20.88
CA VAL A 265 5.49 -1.54 20.11
C VAL A 265 6.78 -0.96 20.68
N ALA A 266 6.81 0.34 20.98
CA ALA A 266 7.96 0.98 21.60
C ALA A 266 8.27 0.37 22.99
N ARG A 267 7.25 0.10 23.80
CA ARG A 267 7.41 -0.58 25.09
C ARG A 267 7.95 -2.01 24.95
N HIS A 268 7.50 -2.76 23.95
CA HIS A 268 8.01 -4.10 23.64
C HIS A 268 9.49 -4.06 23.27
N LEU A 269 9.88 -3.17 22.36
CA LEU A 269 11.27 -3.02 21.92
C LEU A 269 12.21 -2.52 23.03
N ALA A 270 11.72 -1.68 23.94
CA ALA A 270 12.49 -1.24 25.12
C ALA A 270 12.89 -2.39 26.05
N GLN A 271 12.14 -3.50 26.03
CA GLN A 271 12.36 -4.69 26.86
C GLN A 271 13.08 -5.81 26.10
N ALA A 272 13.26 -5.67 24.78
CA ALA A 272 13.86 -6.67 23.92
C ALA A 272 15.38 -6.56 23.87
N THR A 273 16.04 -7.62 23.40
CA THR A 273 17.45 -7.56 23.02
C THR A 273 17.65 -6.63 21.82
N PRO A 274 18.81 -5.94 21.70
CA PRO A 274 19.08 -5.08 20.56
C PRO A 274 18.80 -5.77 19.22
N PRO A 275 17.99 -5.17 18.33
CA PRO A 275 17.60 -5.79 17.07
C PRO A 275 18.80 -5.94 16.14
N ALA A 276 18.69 -6.80 15.11
CA ALA A 276 19.76 -6.92 14.12
C ALA A 276 19.80 -5.70 13.19
N ARG A 277 18.62 -5.28 12.72
CA ARG A 277 18.38 -4.04 11.96
C ARG A 277 18.02 -2.88 12.90
N THR A 278 18.25 -1.66 12.45
CA THR A 278 17.73 -0.49 13.17
C THR A 278 16.21 -0.46 13.07
N VAL A 279 15.53 -0.22 14.18
CA VAL A 279 14.08 -0.01 14.22
C VAL A 279 13.81 1.43 14.65
N ARG A 280 12.90 2.11 13.94
CA ARG A 280 12.43 3.46 14.30
C ARG A 280 10.92 3.43 14.49
N ALA A 281 10.47 3.83 15.67
CA ALA A 281 9.06 4.14 15.92
C ALA A 281 8.85 5.63 15.66
N VAL A 282 7.94 5.99 14.75
CA VAL A 282 7.71 7.39 14.34
C VAL A 282 6.24 7.75 14.47
N PHE A 283 5.94 8.68 15.37
CA PHE A 283 4.61 9.27 15.49
C PHE A 283 4.52 10.46 14.55
N PHE A 284 3.65 10.38 13.56
CA PHE A 284 3.51 11.41 12.53
C PHE A 284 2.51 12.49 12.95
N ALA A 285 2.86 13.74 12.69
CA ALA A 285 1.94 14.85 12.84
C ALA A 285 1.19 15.10 11.53
N SER A 286 -0.02 15.66 11.61
CA SER A 286 -0.69 16.29 10.46
C SER A 286 -0.87 15.34 9.27
N GLU A 287 -1.42 14.15 9.51
CA GLU A 287 -1.89 13.25 8.46
C GLU A 287 -3.14 13.81 7.81
N GLU A 288 -4.06 14.32 8.62
CA GLU A 288 -5.45 14.59 8.27
C GLU A 288 -5.60 15.85 7.41
N PRO A 289 -6.74 16.02 6.70
CA PRO A 289 -7.03 17.28 6.01
C PRO A 289 -6.87 18.49 6.94
N PRO A 290 -6.18 19.56 6.51
CA PRO A 290 -5.83 19.89 5.12
C PRO A 290 -4.48 19.33 4.62
N PHE A 291 -3.75 18.57 5.42
CA PHE A 291 -2.39 18.11 5.11
C PHE A 291 -2.36 16.80 4.32
N PHE A 292 -3.41 15.99 4.42
CA PHE A 292 -3.51 14.70 3.76
C PHE A 292 -3.08 14.73 2.29
N ALA A 293 -2.20 13.80 1.94
CA ALA A 293 -1.62 13.66 0.60
C ALA A 293 -0.90 14.91 0.05
N THR A 294 -0.45 15.83 0.91
CA THR A 294 0.41 16.97 0.56
C THR A 294 1.87 16.74 0.99
N GLU A 295 2.78 17.60 0.53
CA GLU A 295 4.19 17.56 0.97
C GLU A 295 4.41 18.00 2.43
N TRP A 296 3.37 18.52 3.08
CA TRP A 296 3.39 19.02 4.45
C TRP A 296 2.81 18.02 5.46
N MET A 297 2.27 16.90 4.97
CA MET A 297 1.91 15.75 5.79
C MET A 297 3.15 15.26 6.55
N GLY A 298 3.05 14.96 7.85
CA GLY A 298 4.22 14.65 8.67
C GLY A 298 5.04 13.46 8.15
N SER A 299 4.36 12.42 7.66
CA SER A 299 5.01 11.26 7.02
C SER A 299 5.66 11.62 5.67
N ALA A 300 5.09 12.57 4.90
CA ALA A 300 5.72 13.07 3.67
C ALA A 300 6.99 13.87 3.96
N VAL A 301 6.96 14.74 4.97
CA VAL A 301 8.16 15.45 5.45
C VAL A 301 9.22 14.44 5.90
N TYR A 302 8.83 13.46 6.71
CA TYR A 302 9.76 12.43 7.21
C TYR A 302 10.37 11.61 6.08
N ALA A 303 9.56 11.11 5.14
CA ALA A 303 10.03 10.30 4.02
C ALA A 303 10.98 11.08 3.10
N ARG A 304 10.69 12.36 2.84
CA ARG A 304 11.56 13.27 2.08
C ARG A 304 12.90 13.48 2.78
N GLU A 305 12.90 13.72 4.08
CA GLU A 305 14.13 13.89 4.85
C GLU A 305 14.94 12.58 4.92
N ALA A 306 14.28 11.44 5.10
CA ALA A 306 14.92 10.13 5.07
C ALA A 306 15.61 9.88 3.72
N ALA A 307 14.92 10.18 2.61
CA ALA A 307 15.49 10.09 1.28
C ALA A 307 16.69 11.04 1.10
N ALA A 308 16.60 12.27 1.61
CA ALA A 308 17.69 13.25 1.55
C ALA A 308 18.93 12.81 2.37
N ARG A 309 18.72 12.11 3.49
CA ARG A 309 19.80 11.49 4.29
C ARG A 309 20.39 10.24 3.64
N GLY A 310 19.72 9.66 2.63
CA GLY A 310 20.09 8.37 2.06
C GLY A 310 19.77 7.19 2.99
N ASP A 311 18.76 7.34 3.87
CA ASP A 311 18.34 6.28 4.79
C ASP A 311 17.88 5.05 3.99
N ARG A 312 18.40 3.87 4.36
CA ARG A 312 18.06 2.59 3.71
C ARG A 312 16.93 1.91 4.45
N ILE A 313 15.72 2.43 4.23
CA ILE A 313 14.49 1.88 4.80
C ILE A 313 14.08 0.63 4.01
N VAL A 314 14.17 -0.53 4.65
CA VAL A 314 13.83 -1.83 4.04
C VAL A 314 12.37 -2.23 4.24
N ALA A 315 11.70 -1.61 5.21
CA ALA A 315 10.28 -1.77 5.48
C ALA A 315 9.75 -0.56 6.24
N MET A 316 8.57 -0.08 5.86
CA MET A 316 7.76 0.84 6.65
C MET A 316 6.38 0.21 6.91
N LEU A 317 5.93 0.24 8.16
CA LEU A 317 4.59 -0.20 8.56
C LEU A 317 3.81 1.02 9.09
N SER A 318 2.70 1.39 8.47
CA SER A 318 1.73 2.33 9.03
C SER A 318 0.69 1.57 9.85
N LEU A 319 0.49 1.94 11.11
CA LEU A 319 -0.63 1.51 11.92
C LEU A 319 -1.73 2.57 11.80
N GLU A 320 -2.80 2.19 11.13
CA GLU A 320 -3.85 3.10 10.69
C GLU A 320 -5.18 2.50 11.08
N THR A 321 -5.90 3.06 12.05
CA THR A 321 -7.20 2.54 12.57
C THR A 321 -7.17 1.04 12.87
N ILE A 322 -7.01 0.63 14.12
CA ILE A 322 -6.89 -0.80 14.48
C ILE A 322 -7.85 -1.23 15.59
N GLY A 323 -8.83 -0.38 15.91
CA GLY A 323 -9.68 -0.50 17.08
C GLY A 323 -11.13 -0.88 16.78
N TYR A 324 -11.67 -0.61 15.60
CA TYR A 324 -13.08 -0.82 15.29
C TYR A 324 -13.36 -2.16 14.58
N TYR A 325 -14.29 -2.93 15.15
CA TYR A 325 -14.69 -4.22 14.61
C TYR A 325 -16.20 -4.42 14.69
N ASP A 326 -16.77 -4.92 13.60
CA ASP A 326 -18.19 -5.23 13.50
C ASP A 326 -18.39 -6.64 12.93
N THR A 327 -19.01 -7.51 13.73
CA THR A 327 -19.27 -8.92 13.38
C THR A 327 -20.62 -9.14 12.67
N THR A 328 -21.43 -8.09 12.50
CA THR A 328 -22.71 -8.15 11.79
C THR A 328 -22.49 -8.40 10.30
N ALA A 329 -23.38 -9.17 9.67
CA ALA A 329 -23.28 -9.47 8.25
C ALA A 329 -23.44 -8.20 7.40
N GLY A 330 -22.56 -8.00 6.42
CA GLY A 330 -22.56 -6.80 5.56
C GLY A 330 -21.98 -5.54 6.20
N SER A 331 -21.35 -5.64 7.37
CA SER A 331 -20.68 -4.50 8.03
C SER A 331 -19.43 -4.02 7.29
N GLN A 332 -18.86 -4.86 6.41
CA GLN A 332 -17.67 -4.53 5.65
C GLN A 332 -18.01 -4.23 4.18
N ARG A 333 -17.50 -3.09 3.71
CA ARG A 333 -17.59 -2.65 2.32
C ARG A 333 -16.22 -2.63 1.67
N TYR A 334 -16.19 -2.53 0.35
CA TYR A 334 -14.96 -2.41 -0.41
C TYR A 334 -15.20 -1.69 -1.73
N PRO A 335 -14.17 -1.05 -2.32
CA PRO A 335 -14.22 -0.71 -3.73
C PRO A 335 -14.38 -1.98 -4.58
N PRO A 336 -15.17 -1.97 -5.68
CA PRO A 336 -15.18 -3.08 -6.63
C PRO A 336 -13.77 -3.34 -7.20
N PRO A 337 -13.35 -4.60 -7.44
CA PRO A 337 -14.06 -5.86 -7.26
C PRO A 337 -13.70 -6.59 -5.95
N PHE A 338 -13.19 -5.89 -4.93
CA PHE A 338 -12.61 -6.53 -3.74
C PHE A 338 -13.64 -7.34 -2.93
N SER A 339 -14.92 -6.95 -2.97
CA SER A 339 -16.02 -7.68 -2.31
C SER A 339 -16.18 -9.14 -2.75
N PHE A 340 -15.65 -9.55 -3.91
CA PHE A 340 -15.66 -10.96 -4.34
C PHE A 340 -14.62 -11.83 -3.62
N PHE A 341 -13.64 -11.22 -2.96
CA PHE A 341 -12.46 -11.91 -2.45
C PHE A 341 -12.32 -11.86 -0.92
N TYR A 342 -12.90 -10.85 -0.28
CA TYR A 342 -12.74 -10.60 1.15
C TYR A 342 -14.05 -10.78 1.93
N PRO A 343 -13.99 -11.01 3.25
CA PRO A 343 -15.18 -11.22 4.08
C PRO A 343 -16.15 -10.04 4.06
N ASP A 344 -17.44 -10.32 4.19
CA ASP A 344 -18.54 -9.33 4.28
C ASP A 344 -18.70 -8.72 5.68
N ARG A 345 -17.95 -9.23 6.67
CA ARG A 345 -17.98 -8.81 8.08
C ARG A 345 -16.65 -8.17 8.48
N GLY A 346 -16.69 -6.99 9.09
CA GLY A 346 -15.52 -6.21 9.52
C GLY A 346 -14.89 -6.69 10.83
N HIS A 347 -14.56 -7.98 10.94
CA HIS A 347 -14.00 -8.60 12.16
C HIS A 347 -12.56 -9.09 12.00
N PHE A 348 -11.84 -8.49 11.05
CA PHE A 348 -10.46 -8.83 10.69
C PHE A 348 -9.58 -7.57 10.63
N VAL A 349 -8.26 -7.77 10.71
CA VAL A 349 -7.27 -6.72 10.40
C VAL A 349 -6.73 -6.90 8.98
N GLY A 350 -6.66 -5.81 8.23
CA GLY A 350 -6.13 -5.73 6.87
C GLY A 350 -4.65 -5.37 6.84
N PHE A 351 -3.92 -6.00 5.93
CA PHE A 351 -2.54 -5.67 5.55
C PHE A 351 -2.55 -5.21 4.10
N VAL A 352 -2.40 -3.92 3.84
CA VAL A 352 -2.60 -3.32 2.52
C VAL A 352 -1.31 -2.72 2.01
N SER A 353 -1.00 -2.91 0.73
CA SER A 353 0.16 -2.31 0.09
C SER A 353 -0.08 -1.98 -1.38
N ASP A 354 0.85 -1.22 -1.96
CA ASP A 354 0.99 -1.15 -3.41
C ASP A 354 1.51 -2.48 -3.98
N ILE A 355 1.48 -2.64 -5.30
CA ILE A 355 1.98 -3.86 -5.96
C ILE A 355 3.50 -4.02 -5.72
N GLY A 356 4.26 -2.92 -5.72
CA GLY A 356 5.71 -2.91 -5.51
C GLY A 356 6.12 -3.42 -4.11
N SER A 357 5.31 -3.15 -3.09
CA SER A 357 5.49 -3.66 -1.72
C SER A 357 4.84 -5.03 -1.49
N GLY A 358 4.32 -5.69 -2.53
CA GLY A 358 3.72 -7.03 -2.45
C GLY A 358 4.58 -8.12 -1.77
N PRO A 359 5.91 -8.14 -1.89
CA PRO A 359 6.74 -9.06 -1.09
C PRO A 359 6.74 -8.74 0.40
N LEU A 360 6.69 -7.46 0.77
CA LEU A 360 6.67 -7.00 2.15
C LEU A 360 5.35 -7.39 2.83
N VAL A 361 4.21 -7.08 2.21
CA VAL A 361 2.89 -7.40 2.79
C VAL A 361 2.69 -8.91 3.00
N ARG A 362 3.20 -9.74 2.08
CA ARG A 362 3.17 -11.21 2.25
C ARG A 362 4.05 -11.65 3.42
N ARG A 363 5.25 -11.09 3.56
CA ARG A 363 6.17 -11.42 4.66
C ARG A 363 5.56 -11.05 6.02
N THR A 364 5.06 -9.82 6.15
CA THR A 364 4.47 -9.32 7.40
C THR A 364 3.21 -10.09 7.77
N LEU A 365 2.30 -10.32 6.82
CA LEU A 365 1.09 -11.10 7.07
C LEU A 365 1.40 -12.56 7.41
N ALA A 366 2.44 -13.17 6.81
CA ALA A 366 2.90 -14.49 7.20
C ALA A 366 3.42 -14.51 8.65
N ALA A 367 4.22 -13.52 9.05
CA ALA A 367 4.73 -13.40 10.42
C ALA A 367 3.59 -13.20 11.41
N PHE A 368 2.64 -12.31 11.10
CA PHE A 368 1.45 -12.07 11.90
C PHE A 368 0.63 -13.35 12.12
N ARG A 369 0.30 -14.07 11.04
CA ARG A 369 -0.51 -15.30 11.11
C ARG A 369 0.16 -16.45 11.86
N ARG A 370 1.50 -16.48 11.96
CA ARG A 370 2.22 -17.46 12.80
C ARG A 370 2.09 -17.16 14.29
N ALA A 371 2.02 -15.87 14.64
CA ALA A 371 2.05 -15.42 16.03
C ALA A 371 0.65 -15.22 16.64
N ALA A 372 -0.30 -14.74 15.83
CA ALA A 372 -1.63 -14.36 16.30
C ALA A 372 -2.72 -15.17 15.56
N PRO A 373 -3.48 -16.03 16.27
CA PRO A 373 -4.68 -16.64 15.72
C PRO A 373 -5.81 -15.60 15.67
N PHE A 374 -5.72 -14.69 14.69
CA PHE A 374 -6.66 -13.58 14.49
C PHE A 374 -7.06 -13.44 13.01
N PRO A 375 -8.34 -13.17 12.69
CA PRO A 375 -8.78 -12.95 11.32
C PRO A 375 -7.98 -11.81 10.70
N SER A 376 -7.28 -12.11 9.62
CA SER A 376 -6.35 -11.18 9.00
C SER A 376 -6.38 -11.37 7.50
N GLU A 377 -6.57 -10.28 6.76
CA GLU A 377 -6.60 -10.30 5.30
C GLU A 377 -5.51 -9.39 4.74
N GLY A 378 -5.13 -9.58 3.48
CA GLY A 378 -4.15 -8.70 2.86
C GLY A 378 -4.35 -8.50 1.38
N ALA A 379 -3.96 -7.33 0.92
CA ALA A 379 -4.07 -6.89 -0.46
C ALA A 379 -2.79 -6.17 -0.92
N ALA A 380 -2.32 -6.47 -2.13
CA ALA A 380 -1.31 -5.68 -2.85
C ALA A 380 -1.93 -5.15 -4.13
N ALA A 381 -2.36 -3.89 -4.16
CA ALA A 381 -3.18 -3.34 -5.23
C ALA A 381 -2.59 -2.02 -5.76
N PRO A 382 -2.98 -1.54 -6.95
CA PRO A 382 -2.53 -0.24 -7.43
C PRO A 382 -2.88 0.88 -6.44
N SER A 383 -1.98 1.84 -6.25
CA SER A 383 -2.14 2.93 -5.27
C SER A 383 -3.33 3.86 -5.56
N TRP A 384 -3.80 3.92 -6.81
CA TRP A 384 -4.99 4.69 -7.20
C TRP A 384 -6.32 4.05 -6.78
N VAL A 385 -6.32 2.77 -6.36
CA VAL A 385 -7.51 2.13 -5.81
C VAL A 385 -7.83 2.78 -4.47
N SER A 386 -9.08 3.24 -4.30
CA SER A 386 -9.54 3.89 -3.08
C SER A 386 -9.20 3.07 -1.82
N GLY A 387 -8.59 3.72 -0.83
CA GLY A 387 -8.17 3.12 0.43
C GLY A 387 -6.81 2.41 0.41
N VAL A 388 -6.18 2.22 -0.76
CA VAL A 388 -4.84 1.58 -0.81
C VAL A 388 -3.75 2.56 -0.39
N GLY A 389 -3.80 3.79 -0.89
CA GLY A 389 -2.83 4.86 -0.59
C GLY A 389 -3.30 5.88 0.45
N TRP A 390 -4.27 5.55 1.31
CA TRP A 390 -4.88 6.49 2.26
C TRP A 390 -4.31 6.35 3.68
N SER A 391 -3.01 6.60 3.86
CA SER A 391 -2.37 6.82 5.17
C SER A 391 -0.86 7.12 4.96
N ASP A 392 -0.12 7.24 6.05
CA ASP A 392 1.29 7.59 6.18
C ASP A 392 2.28 6.71 5.39
N HIS A 393 1.88 5.53 4.91
CA HIS A 393 2.74 4.68 4.09
C HIS A 393 2.88 5.19 2.65
N MET A 394 1.93 5.98 2.15
CA MET A 394 1.92 6.45 0.77
C MET A 394 3.14 7.31 0.42
N PRO A 395 3.55 8.31 1.24
CA PRO A 395 4.74 9.12 0.92
C PRO A 395 6.04 8.31 0.85
N PHE A 396 6.13 7.18 1.55
CA PHE A 396 7.29 6.29 1.45
C PHE A 396 7.39 5.64 0.06
N TRP A 397 6.27 5.29 -0.57
CA TRP A 397 6.25 4.80 -1.95
C TRP A 397 6.77 5.85 -2.95
N VAL A 398 6.39 7.12 -2.76
CA VAL A 398 6.87 8.25 -3.59
C VAL A 398 8.40 8.34 -3.58
N HIS A 399 9.02 8.01 -2.45
CA HIS A 399 10.47 7.99 -2.29
C HIS A 399 11.14 6.62 -2.58
N GLY A 400 10.39 5.65 -3.12
CA GLY A 400 10.89 4.35 -3.54
C GLY A 400 11.11 3.35 -2.40
N TYR A 401 10.61 3.65 -1.20
CA TYR A 401 10.64 2.72 -0.07
C TYR A 401 9.47 1.75 -0.13
N ARG A 402 9.69 0.54 0.39
CA ARG A 402 8.60 -0.44 0.55
C ARG A 402 7.85 -0.16 1.84
N ALA A 403 6.55 0.06 1.73
CA ALA A 403 5.70 0.41 2.84
C ALA A 403 4.36 -0.32 2.77
N ILE A 404 3.75 -0.59 3.92
CA ILE A 404 2.42 -1.19 4.03
C ILE A 404 1.60 -0.49 5.10
N MET A 405 0.29 -0.64 5.02
CA MET A 405 -0.68 -0.24 6.02
C MET A 405 -1.24 -1.46 6.75
N ILE A 406 -1.35 -1.38 8.07
CA ILE A 406 -2.06 -2.34 8.92
C ILE A 406 -3.28 -1.61 9.47
N THR A 407 -4.47 -2.04 9.06
CA THR A 407 -5.71 -1.28 9.31
C THR A 407 -6.92 -2.17 9.49
N ASP A 408 -7.89 -1.71 10.26
CA ASP A 408 -9.23 -2.23 10.32
C ASP A 408 -10.08 -1.75 9.14
N THR A 409 -9.52 -1.06 8.15
CA THR A 409 -10.18 -0.57 6.92
C THR A 409 -11.06 0.66 7.08
N ALA A 410 -11.03 1.33 8.23
CA ALA A 410 -11.47 2.72 8.39
C ALA A 410 -12.86 2.99 7.75
N PRO A 411 -13.06 3.89 6.75
CA PRO A 411 -14.40 4.24 6.28
C PRO A 411 -15.12 3.09 5.57
N PHE A 412 -14.43 1.99 5.27
CA PHE A 412 -15.04 0.80 4.70
C PHE A 412 -15.78 -0.06 5.72
N ARG A 413 -15.61 0.19 7.02
CA ARG A 413 -16.40 -0.46 8.08
C ARG A 413 -16.89 0.48 9.18
N ASN A 414 -16.11 1.49 9.56
CA ASN A 414 -16.39 2.34 10.71
C ASN A 414 -17.31 3.49 10.28
N PRO A 415 -18.60 3.48 10.68
CA PRO A 415 -19.53 4.54 10.31
C PRO A 415 -19.27 5.86 11.04
N TYR A 416 -18.35 5.87 12.01
CA TYR A 416 -18.01 7.02 12.84
C TYR A 416 -16.73 7.74 12.38
N TYR A 417 -16.04 7.19 11.37
CA TYR A 417 -14.83 7.75 10.77
C TYR A 417 -14.99 9.23 10.40
N HIS A 418 -14.07 10.10 10.83
CA HIS A 418 -14.14 11.57 10.69
C HIS A 418 -15.42 12.22 11.25
N THR A 419 -15.97 11.68 12.35
CA THR A 419 -17.14 12.27 13.01
C THR A 419 -16.89 12.51 14.50
N PRO A 420 -17.69 13.38 15.15
CA PRO A 420 -17.67 13.55 16.61
C PRO A 420 -17.97 12.27 17.40
N TYR A 421 -18.44 11.21 16.74
CA TYR A 421 -18.79 9.91 17.32
C TYR A 421 -17.68 8.87 17.21
N ASP A 422 -16.50 9.22 16.67
CA ASP A 422 -15.32 8.35 16.76
C ASP A 422 -14.77 8.36 18.18
N THR A 423 -15.49 7.67 19.06
CA THR A 423 -15.29 7.65 20.51
C THR A 423 -14.86 6.28 21.00
N MET A 424 -14.14 6.29 22.11
CA MET A 424 -13.48 5.13 22.69
C MET A 424 -14.42 3.94 22.99
N ASP A 425 -15.70 4.20 23.28
CA ASP A 425 -16.71 3.18 23.56
C ASP A 425 -17.05 2.31 22.34
N LYS A 426 -16.63 2.72 21.13
CA LYS A 426 -16.81 1.97 19.89
C LYS A 426 -15.72 0.92 19.64
N LEU A 427 -14.60 0.97 20.36
CA LEU A 427 -13.45 0.12 20.10
C LEU A 427 -13.53 -1.24 20.81
N ASP A 428 -13.04 -2.28 20.13
CA ASP A 428 -12.85 -3.61 20.71
C ASP A 428 -11.38 -3.77 21.14
N PHE A 429 -11.10 -3.41 22.40
CA PHE A 429 -9.76 -3.47 22.97
C PHE A 429 -9.18 -4.89 23.06
N ASP A 430 -10.02 -5.93 23.17
CA ASP A 430 -9.57 -7.32 23.21
C ASP A 430 -9.00 -7.72 21.83
N ARG A 431 -9.68 -7.34 20.75
CA ARG A 431 -9.18 -7.54 19.38
C ARG A 431 -7.96 -6.68 19.09
N MET A 432 -7.99 -5.42 19.50
CA MET A 432 -6.87 -4.50 19.35
C MET A 432 -5.60 -5.04 20.02
N ALA A 433 -5.70 -5.59 21.23
CA ALA A 433 -4.57 -6.23 21.92
C ALA A 433 -3.99 -7.42 21.14
N ARG A 434 -4.85 -8.25 20.52
CA ARG A 434 -4.41 -9.37 19.67
C ARG A 434 -3.68 -8.88 18.41
N VAL A 435 -4.18 -7.81 17.79
CA VAL A 435 -3.54 -7.19 16.63
C VAL A 435 -2.17 -6.65 17.02
N VAL A 436 -2.08 -5.84 18.07
CA VAL A 436 -0.81 -5.27 18.54
C VAL A 436 0.18 -6.36 18.94
N ARG A 437 -0.27 -7.44 19.59
CA ARG A 437 0.56 -8.62 19.87
C ARG A 437 1.12 -9.26 18.59
N GLY A 438 0.29 -9.40 17.57
CA GLY A 438 0.74 -9.89 16.27
C GLY A 438 1.73 -8.94 15.59
N VAL A 439 1.53 -7.62 15.74
CA VAL A 439 2.46 -6.59 15.25
C VAL A 439 3.82 -6.70 15.93
N PHE A 440 3.90 -7.03 17.23
CA PHE A 440 5.20 -7.28 17.89
C PHE A 440 5.99 -8.35 17.16
N ALA A 441 5.36 -9.47 16.83
CA ALA A 441 6.02 -10.56 16.11
C ALA A 441 6.41 -10.17 14.67
N VAL A 442 5.63 -9.29 14.01
CA VAL A 442 5.98 -8.74 12.70
C VAL A 442 7.22 -7.86 12.80
N VAL A 443 7.27 -6.97 13.79
CA VAL A 443 8.42 -6.08 14.01
C VAL A 443 9.66 -6.90 14.36
N ASP A 444 9.55 -7.91 15.23
CA ASP A 444 10.65 -8.81 15.58
C ASP A 444 11.18 -9.58 14.35
N ASP A 445 10.30 -10.11 13.49
CA ASP A 445 10.68 -10.79 12.23
C ASP A 445 11.44 -9.84 11.30
N LEU A 446 10.96 -8.61 11.12
CA LEU A 446 11.60 -7.61 10.28
C LEU A 446 12.92 -7.11 10.87
N ALA A 447 13.00 -6.97 12.19
CA ALA A 447 14.17 -6.52 12.92
C ALA A 447 15.29 -7.57 12.97
N ALA A 448 14.97 -8.85 12.83
CA ALA A 448 15.92 -9.96 12.81
C ALA A 448 16.73 -10.06 11.50
N SER A 449 17.92 -10.66 11.57
CA SER A 449 18.71 -11.00 10.38
C SER A 449 18.08 -12.19 9.64
N PRO A 450 18.06 -12.22 8.29
CA PRO A 450 17.60 -13.38 7.55
C PRO A 450 18.57 -14.55 7.84
N GLY A 451 18.11 -15.58 8.56
CA GLY A 451 18.91 -16.77 8.88
C GLY A 451 18.96 -17.16 10.36
N GLY A 452 18.30 -16.44 11.26
CA GLY A 452 18.14 -16.85 12.66
C GLY A 452 16.82 -17.57 12.92
N GLN A 453 16.63 -18.76 12.35
CA GLN A 453 15.73 -19.79 12.88
C GLN A 453 16.52 -21.08 13.03
#